data_AF-A0A960BL40-F1
#
_entry.id   AF-A0A960BL40-F1
#
_cell.length_a   1.000
_cell.length_b   1.000
_cell.length_c   1.000
_cell.angle_alpha   90.00
_cell.angle_beta   90.00
_cell.angle_gamma   90.00
#
_symmetry.space_group_name_H-M   'P 1'
#
loop_
_entity.id
_entity.type
_entity.pdbx_description
1 polymer ?
#
loop_
_entity_poly.entity_id
_entity_poly.type
_entity_poly.pdbx_seq_one_letter_code
_entity_poly.pdbx_strand_id
1 'polypeptide(L)'
;MLRSTLLPRILHPVAWWVWVLCLAVMATRTTDILLLAEIIAVLAVAVAARRIPVVTIPFRAFLFLGLIIITIRVVVYVLFGARAPGTQVFALPQLELPDWFAGVSLGGPSTIEGLIAAISGAMVIATLVICLGSGNLLADARRLLRCLPTALYSMGSVAAVSLTLVQQLGVTLRRIRAARRLRGDTRGRFALYRTVAVPALADAFDRSVALAAAMDARGYGREAFRPAWRRRMSLLLLVAGFVGLVLGGYQVLGGAGTWAAMGLAALGGVLAIASFTVGRARVRPTTYRPDRWRLPESAVVLAGLIPAVAYVVISISDPGALSPPANLDGLLETNILAAAVILIAVLAVPLSPPVPLGKETRMAAPSQGAPA
;
A
#
# COMPACT_ATOMS: atom_id res chain seq x y z
N MET A 1 18.43 -5.33 28.37
CA MET A 1 17.98 -4.65 27.12
C MET A 1 16.59 -5.08 26.63
N LEU A 2 16.06 -6.27 26.98
CA LEU A 2 14.73 -6.76 26.56
C LEU A 2 13.50 -6.06 27.16
N ARG A 3 13.63 -5.27 28.23
CA ARG A 3 12.46 -4.59 28.86
C ARG A 3 12.00 -3.32 28.12
N SER A 4 12.84 -2.71 27.27
CA SER A 4 12.48 -1.48 26.54
C SER A 4 11.77 -1.75 25.20
N THR A 5 11.74 -3.00 24.74
CA THR A 5 11.08 -3.42 23.49
C THR A 5 9.58 -3.66 23.66
N LEU A 6 9.09 -3.86 24.89
CA LEU A 6 7.70 -4.21 25.19
C LEU A 6 6.83 -3.02 25.60
N LEU A 7 7.40 -1.83 25.74
CA LEU A 7 6.60 -0.64 26.08
C LEU A 7 5.64 -0.31 24.92
N PRO A 8 4.33 -0.13 25.19
CA PRO A 8 3.36 0.16 24.15
C PRO A 8 3.75 1.41 23.35
N ARG A 9 3.97 1.23 22.05
CA ARG A 9 4.35 2.30 21.13
C ARG A 9 3.93 1.98 19.71
N ILE A 10 3.72 3.01 18.92
CA ILE A 10 3.45 2.85 17.49
C ILE A 10 4.78 2.64 16.77
N LEU A 11 4.90 1.52 16.05
CA LEU A 11 6.08 1.19 15.23
C LEU A 11 6.32 2.27 14.16
N HIS A 12 7.56 2.37 13.68
CA HIS A 12 7.89 3.23 12.54
C HIS A 12 7.09 2.80 11.28
N PRO A 13 6.39 3.72 10.59
CA PRO A 13 5.46 3.37 9.51
C PRO A 13 6.15 2.66 8.34
N VAL A 14 7.40 3.03 8.03
CA VAL A 14 8.19 2.38 6.97
C VAL A 14 8.39 0.89 7.23
N ALA A 15 8.53 0.45 8.50
CA ALA A 15 8.77 -0.96 8.80
C ALA A 15 7.56 -1.85 8.39
N TRP A 16 6.35 -1.41 8.73
CA TRP A 16 5.12 -2.09 8.29
C TRP A 16 4.94 -2.05 6.78
N TRP A 17 5.23 -0.92 6.13
CA TRP A 17 5.15 -0.82 4.67
C TRP A 17 6.14 -1.75 3.96
N VAL A 18 7.39 -1.81 4.42
CA VAL A 18 8.39 -2.73 3.85
C VAL A 18 7.94 -4.17 4.05
N TRP A 19 7.44 -4.53 5.23
CA TRP A 19 6.91 -5.88 5.49
C TRP A 19 5.71 -6.24 4.58
N VAL A 20 4.74 -5.33 4.43
CA VAL A 20 3.60 -5.51 3.53
C VAL A 20 4.05 -5.61 2.06
N LEU A 21 5.02 -4.80 1.64
CA LEU A 21 5.57 -4.86 0.28
C LEU A 21 6.29 -6.19 0.03
N CYS A 22 6.95 -6.76 1.04
CA CYS A 22 7.56 -8.09 0.96
C CYS A 22 6.49 -9.17 0.71
N LEU A 23 5.36 -9.12 1.41
CA LEU A 23 4.21 -10.02 1.16
C LEU A 23 3.58 -9.79 -0.22
N ALA A 24 3.49 -8.55 -0.67
CA ALA A 24 3.03 -8.24 -2.03
C ALA A 24 3.97 -8.83 -3.10
N VAL A 25 5.29 -8.78 -2.90
CA VAL A 25 6.27 -9.43 -3.79
C VAL A 25 6.05 -10.94 -3.82
N MET A 26 5.84 -11.59 -2.68
CA MET A 26 5.51 -13.03 -2.65
C MET A 26 4.22 -13.34 -3.44
N ALA A 27 3.16 -12.54 -3.26
CA ALA A 27 1.90 -12.69 -3.99
C ALA A 27 2.06 -12.56 -5.51
N THR A 28 2.99 -11.72 -6.01
CA THR A 28 3.25 -11.61 -7.46
C THR A 28 3.96 -12.81 -8.08
N ARG A 29 4.47 -13.73 -7.26
CA ARG A 29 5.27 -14.89 -7.70
C ARG A 29 4.52 -16.21 -7.64
N THR A 30 3.22 -16.19 -7.36
CA THR A 30 2.42 -17.41 -7.24
C THR A 30 1.02 -17.24 -7.81
N THR A 31 0.49 -18.33 -8.34
CA THR A 31 -0.93 -18.48 -8.69
C THR A 31 -1.61 -19.55 -7.83
N ASP A 32 -0.91 -20.08 -6.82
CA ASP A 32 -1.48 -21.05 -5.87
C ASP A 32 -2.48 -20.34 -4.95
N ILE A 33 -3.72 -20.82 -4.95
CA ILE A 33 -4.81 -20.22 -4.17
C ILE A 33 -4.56 -20.37 -2.67
N LEU A 34 -3.96 -21.49 -2.23
CA LEU A 34 -3.70 -21.76 -0.82
C LEU A 34 -2.58 -20.86 -0.30
N LEU A 35 -1.50 -20.65 -1.06
CA LEU A 35 -0.43 -19.71 -0.68
C LEU A 35 -0.93 -18.26 -0.64
N LEU A 36 -1.79 -17.86 -1.58
CA LEU A 36 -2.40 -16.53 -1.57
C LEU A 36 -3.36 -16.35 -0.38
N ALA A 37 -4.16 -17.38 -0.07
CA ALA A 37 -5.02 -17.38 1.12
C ALA A 37 -4.20 -17.30 2.41
N GLU A 38 -3.06 -17.98 2.47
CA GLU A 38 -2.13 -17.92 3.60
C GLU A 38 -1.57 -16.50 3.78
N ILE A 39 -1.12 -15.83 2.71
CA ILE A 39 -0.67 -14.43 2.77
C ILE A 39 -1.77 -13.53 3.34
N ILE A 40 -3.03 -13.73 2.93
CA ILE A 40 -4.18 -12.99 3.48
C ILE A 40 -4.40 -13.30 4.96
N ALA A 41 -4.24 -14.56 5.38
CA ALA A 41 -4.34 -14.95 6.77
C ALA A 41 -3.25 -14.27 7.61
N VAL A 42 -1.99 -14.25 7.14
CA VAL A 42 -0.88 -13.54 7.81
C VAL A 42 -1.20 -12.05 7.95
N LEU A 43 -1.72 -11.41 6.91
CA LEU A 43 -2.16 -10.01 6.95
C LEU A 43 -3.31 -9.80 7.95
N ALA A 44 -4.29 -10.70 7.97
CA ALA A 44 -5.42 -10.63 8.88
C ALA A 44 -4.98 -10.73 10.35
N VAL A 45 -4.06 -11.65 10.67
CA VAL A 45 -3.45 -11.80 12.00
C VAL A 45 -2.70 -10.52 12.38
N ALA A 46 -1.87 -9.98 11.48
CA ALA A 46 -1.12 -8.76 11.74
C ALA A 46 -2.03 -7.55 11.97
N VAL A 47 -3.05 -7.36 11.13
CA VAL A 47 -4.03 -6.28 11.27
C VAL A 47 -4.84 -6.46 12.55
N ALA A 48 -5.31 -7.66 12.87
CA ALA A 48 -6.06 -7.93 14.10
C ALA A 48 -5.24 -7.57 15.36
N ALA A 49 -3.94 -7.90 15.37
CA ALA A 49 -3.07 -7.68 16.52
C ALA A 49 -2.49 -6.25 16.63
N ARG A 50 -2.34 -5.54 15.50
CA ARG A 50 -1.51 -4.32 15.42
C ARG A 50 -2.16 -3.14 14.68
N ARG A 51 -3.45 -3.21 14.32
CA ARG A 51 -4.18 -2.10 13.68
C ARG A 51 -4.10 -0.82 14.50
N ILE A 52 -3.84 0.30 13.82
CA ILE A 52 -3.86 1.63 14.42
C ILE A 52 -5.33 2.09 14.53
N PRO A 53 -5.80 2.54 15.71
CA PRO A 53 -7.20 2.93 15.92
C PRO A 53 -7.62 4.21 15.17
N VAL A 54 -6.68 4.92 14.55
CA VAL A 54 -6.92 6.17 13.81
C VAL A 54 -7.68 5.93 12.50
N VAL A 55 -7.56 4.74 11.91
CA VAL A 55 -8.20 4.42 10.63
C VAL A 55 -9.55 3.76 10.87
N THR A 56 -10.62 4.42 10.43
CA THR A 56 -12.02 3.97 10.66
C THR A 56 -12.45 2.84 9.73
N ILE A 57 -11.83 2.73 8.55
CA ILE A 57 -12.13 1.68 7.57
C ILE A 57 -11.80 0.31 8.18
N PRO A 58 -12.74 -0.64 8.24
CA PRO A 58 -12.48 -1.95 8.81
C PRO A 58 -11.75 -2.84 7.78
N PHE A 59 -10.95 -3.80 8.26
CA PHE A 59 -10.23 -4.75 7.39
C PHE A 59 -11.16 -5.50 6.42
N ARG A 60 -12.36 -5.85 6.88
CA ARG A 60 -13.41 -6.48 6.06
C ARG A 60 -13.78 -5.69 4.79
N ALA A 61 -13.58 -4.38 4.76
CA ALA A 61 -13.84 -3.59 3.56
C ALA A 61 -12.85 -3.92 2.43
N PHE A 62 -11.58 -4.21 2.77
CA PHE A 62 -10.58 -4.63 1.80
C PHE A 62 -10.78 -6.08 1.34
N LEU A 63 -11.19 -6.97 2.25
CA LEU A 63 -11.59 -8.34 1.89
C LEU A 63 -12.80 -8.33 0.94
N PHE A 64 -13.80 -7.49 1.24
CA PHE A 64 -14.97 -7.33 0.37
C PHE A 64 -14.60 -6.76 -1.00
N LEU A 65 -13.69 -5.80 -1.07
CA LEU A 65 -13.16 -5.29 -2.33
C LEU A 65 -12.42 -6.38 -3.13
N GLY A 66 -11.62 -7.22 -2.46
CA GLY A 66 -10.98 -8.38 -3.07
C GLY A 66 -12.00 -9.39 -3.62
N LEU A 67 -13.06 -9.67 -2.85
CA LEU A 67 -14.16 -10.53 -3.30
C LEU A 67 -14.85 -9.97 -4.55
N ILE A 68 -15.13 -8.66 -4.59
CA ILE A 68 -15.69 -7.99 -5.77
C ILE A 68 -14.79 -8.19 -6.99
N ILE A 69 -13.47 -8.06 -6.85
CA ILE A 69 -12.52 -8.27 -7.95
C ILE A 69 -12.62 -9.70 -8.48
N ILE A 70 -12.66 -10.69 -7.59
CA ILE A 70 -12.81 -12.11 -7.95
C ILE A 70 -14.14 -12.36 -8.64
N THR A 71 -15.25 -11.85 -8.10
CA THR A 71 -16.59 -12.00 -8.70
C THR A 71 -16.63 -11.39 -10.09
N ILE A 72 -16.13 -10.16 -10.27
CA ILE A 72 -16.08 -9.51 -11.58
C ILE A 72 -15.23 -10.35 -12.55
N ARG A 73 -14.07 -10.85 -12.13
CA ARG A 73 -13.21 -11.68 -12.98
C ARG A 73 -13.90 -12.98 -13.41
N VAL A 74 -14.58 -13.66 -12.49
CA VAL A 74 -15.33 -14.89 -12.78
C VAL A 74 -16.48 -14.61 -13.74
N VAL A 75 -17.25 -13.54 -13.51
CA VAL A 75 -18.35 -13.14 -14.40
C VAL A 75 -17.82 -12.84 -15.80
N VAL A 76 -16.72 -12.08 -15.92
CA VAL A 76 -16.06 -11.81 -17.20
C VAL A 76 -15.60 -13.13 -17.86
N TYR A 77 -14.96 -14.03 -17.12
CA TYR A 77 -14.56 -15.33 -17.67
C TYR A 77 -15.75 -16.15 -18.20
N VAL A 78 -16.84 -16.24 -17.43
CA VAL A 78 -18.05 -16.99 -17.80
C VAL A 78 -18.74 -16.36 -19.01
N LEU A 79 -18.82 -15.02 -19.09
CA LEU A 79 -19.48 -14.32 -20.20
C LEU A 79 -18.70 -14.39 -21.52
N PHE A 80 -17.37 -14.33 -21.46
CA PHE A 80 -16.51 -14.29 -22.65
C PHE A 80 -15.94 -15.66 -23.05
N GLY A 81 -16.14 -16.70 -22.24
CA GLY A 81 -15.84 -18.09 -22.58
C GLY A 81 -14.43 -18.27 -23.15
N ALA A 82 -13.40 -18.21 -22.32
CA ALA A 82 -12.06 -18.50 -22.83
C ALA A 82 -12.02 -19.97 -23.29
N ARG A 83 -11.62 -20.21 -24.54
CA ARG A 83 -11.39 -21.54 -25.14
C ARG A 83 -10.17 -22.21 -24.50
N ALA A 84 -10.22 -22.42 -23.20
CA ALA A 84 -9.24 -23.21 -22.48
C ALA A 84 -9.61 -24.68 -22.66
N PRO A 85 -8.71 -25.55 -23.16
CA PRO A 85 -8.94 -26.99 -23.18
C PRO A 85 -9.18 -27.50 -21.76
N GLY A 86 -10.16 -28.37 -21.56
CA GLY A 86 -10.51 -28.86 -20.23
C GLY A 86 -11.91 -29.46 -20.12
N THR A 87 -12.28 -29.80 -18.89
CA THR A 87 -13.57 -30.42 -18.52
C THR A 87 -14.67 -29.36 -18.56
N GLN A 88 -15.66 -29.54 -19.45
CA GLN A 88 -16.76 -28.59 -19.63
C GLN A 88 -17.77 -28.70 -18.48
N VAL A 89 -18.11 -27.56 -17.88
CA VAL A 89 -19.15 -27.49 -16.82
C VAL A 89 -20.49 -27.09 -17.42
N PHE A 90 -20.50 -26.02 -18.22
CA PHE A 90 -21.69 -25.48 -18.88
C PHE A 90 -21.31 -24.83 -20.22
N ALA A 91 -22.23 -24.85 -21.18
CA ALA A 91 -22.07 -24.16 -22.45
C ALA A 91 -23.14 -23.07 -22.57
N LEU A 92 -22.72 -21.81 -22.58
CA LEU A 92 -23.62 -20.69 -22.89
C LEU A 92 -23.84 -20.64 -24.41
N PRO A 93 -25.09 -20.41 -24.89
CA PRO A 93 -25.37 -20.28 -26.31
C PRO A 93 -24.52 -19.13 -26.88
N GLN A 94 -23.78 -19.44 -27.93
CA GLN A 94 -22.85 -18.51 -28.55
C GLN A 94 -23.64 -17.45 -29.32
N LEU A 95 -23.40 -16.18 -29.01
CA LEU A 95 -23.76 -15.09 -29.90
C LEU A 95 -22.56 -14.79 -30.78
N GLU A 96 -22.69 -15.03 -32.08
CA GLU A 96 -21.76 -14.53 -33.07
C GLU A 96 -21.85 -13.00 -33.07
N LEU A 97 -20.80 -12.35 -32.60
CA LEU A 97 -20.67 -10.89 -32.65
C LEU A 97 -20.35 -10.47 -34.09
N PRO A 98 -20.80 -9.28 -34.54
CA PRO A 98 -20.57 -8.85 -35.91
C PRO A 98 -19.07 -8.64 -36.20
N ASP A 99 -18.67 -8.71 -37.47
CA ASP A 99 -17.27 -8.80 -37.94
C ASP A 99 -16.27 -7.77 -37.37
N TRP A 100 -16.74 -6.62 -36.88
CA TRP A 100 -15.91 -5.62 -36.18
C TRP A 100 -15.46 -6.05 -34.76
N PHE A 101 -16.05 -7.13 -34.23
CA PHE A 101 -15.71 -7.83 -32.99
C PHE A 101 -15.15 -9.26 -33.26
N ALA A 102 -14.64 -9.51 -34.47
CA ALA A 102 -14.02 -10.78 -34.82
C ALA A 102 -12.90 -11.15 -33.83
N GLY A 103 -13.12 -12.18 -33.01
CA GLY A 103 -12.19 -12.67 -31.99
C GLY A 103 -12.72 -12.65 -30.56
N VAL A 104 -13.86 -12.00 -30.31
CA VAL A 104 -14.58 -12.09 -29.03
C VAL A 104 -15.90 -12.79 -29.28
N SER A 105 -16.14 -13.91 -28.62
CA SER A 105 -17.43 -14.59 -28.61
C SER A 105 -18.10 -14.36 -27.27
N LEU A 106 -19.37 -13.92 -27.28
CA LEU A 106 -20.22 -13.88 -26.09
C LEU A 106 -20.77 -15.30 -25.88
N GLY A 107 -20.42 -15.92 -24.75
CA GLY A 107 -20.74 -17.31 -24.45
C GLY A 107 -19.69 -18.31 -24.93
N GLY A 108 -20.04 -19.60 -24.92
CA GLY A 108 -19.12 -20.72 -25.18
C GLY A 108 -19.00 -21.70 -24.00
N PRO A 109 -18.24 -22.80 -24.16
CA PRO A 109 -18.03 -23.77 -23.10
C PRO A 109 -17.14 -23.18 -21.99
N SER A 110 -17.68 -23.06 -20.78
CA SER A 110 -16.89 -22.75 -19.59
C SER A 110 -16.28 -24.04 -19.04
N THR A 111 -14.96 -24.07 -18.89
CA THR A 111 -14.21 -25.21 -18.34
C THR A 111 -13.86 -25.01 -16.87
N ILE A 112 -13.73 -26.11 -16.13
CA ILE A 112 -13.30 -26.08 -14.72
C ILE A 112 -11.92 -25.43 -14.63
N GLU A 113 -11.04 -25.79 -15.54
CA GLU A 113 -9.65 -25.38 -15.55
C GLU A 113 -9.52 -23.88 -15.84
N GLY A 114 -10.32 -23.36 -16.76
CA GLY A 114 -10.39 -21.92 -17.02
C GLY A 114 -11.00 -21.14 -15.86
N LEU A 115 -11.98 -21.72 -15.14
CA LEU A 115 -12.54 -21.10 -13.94
C LEU A 115 -11.49 -21.02 -12.81
N ILE A 116 -10.75 -22.10 -12.57
CA ILE A 116 -9.64 -22.14 -11.59
C ILE A 116 -8.58 -21.11 -11.97
N ALA A 117 -8.18 -21.04 -13.24
CA ALA A 117 -7.22 -20.04 -13.73
C ALA A 117 -7.72 -18.59 -13.57
N ALA A 118 -9.03 -18.35 -13.80
CA ALA A 118 -9.63 -17.04 -13.60
C ALA A 118 -9.64 -16.63 -12.12
N ILE A 119 -9.98 -17.56 -11.23
CA ILE A 119 -9.99 -17.34 -9.78
C ILE A 119 -8.58 -17.11 -9.27
N SER A 120 -7.60 -17.95 -9.62
CA SER A 120 -6.21 -17.80 -9.18
C SER A 120 -5.61 -16.47 -9.63
N GLY A 121 -5.81 -16.09 -10.90
CA GLY A 121 -5.38 -14.79 -11.43
C GLY A 121 -6.05 -13.61 -10.73
N ALA A 122 -7.35 -13.70 -10.40
CA ALA A 122 -8.03 -12.67 -9.62
C ALA A 122 -7.52 -12.60 -8.18
N MET A 123 -7.20 -13.75 -7.59
CA MET A 123 -6.73 -13.86 -6.22
C MET A 123 -5.39 -13.14 -6.02
N VAL A 124 -4.52 -13.13 -7.03
CA VAL A 124 -3.30 -12.31 -7.01
C VAL A 124 -3.64 -10.83 -6.86
N ILE A 125 -4.53 -10.30 -7.70
CA ILE A 125 -4.93 -8.88 -7.68
C ILE A 125 -5.64 -8.53 -6.37
N ALA A 126 -6.55 -9.39 -5.92
CA ALA A 126 -7.24 -9.21 -4.64
C ALA A 126 -6.26 -9.20 -3.46
N THR A 127 -5.26 -10.09 -3.44
CA THR A 127 -4.21 -10.12 -2.42
C THR A 127 -3.38 -8.84 -2.43
N LEU A 128 -3.00 -8.33 -3.61
CA LEU A 128 -2.27 -7.06 -3.72
C LEU A 128 -3.07 -5.87 -3.16
N VAL A 129 -4.39 -5.83 -3.43
CA VAL A 129 -5.29 -4.82 -2.85
C VAL A 129 -5.40 -4.95 -1.34
N ILE A 130 -5.48 -6.18 -0.82
CA ILE A 130 -5.51 -6.46 0.63
C ILE A 130 -4.18 -6.10 1.29
N CYS A 131 -3.03 -6.34 0.65
CA CYS A 131 -1.72 -5.86 1.09
C CYS A 131 -1.74 -4.34 1.24
N LEU A 132 -2.15 -3.61 0.19
CA LEU A 132 -2.21 -2.15 0.21
C LEU A 132 -3.15 -1.63 1.32
N GLY A 133 -4.31 -2.26 1.49
CA GLY A 133 -5.26 -1.98 2.57
C GLY A 133 -4.66 -2.21 3.95
N SER A 134 -3.98 -3.33 4.14
CA SER A 134 -3.30 -3.70 5.39
C SER A 134 -2.20 -2.71 5.75
N GLY A 135 -1.40 -2.25 4.77
CA GLY A 135 -0.40 -1.22 4.97
C GLY A 135 -1.00 0.08 5.53
N ASN A 136 -2.14 0.50 5.00
CA ASN A 136 -2.87 1.67 5.50
C ASN A 136 -3.49 1.46 6.89
N LEU A 137 -3.85 0.22 7.27
CA LEU A 137 -4.38 -0.09 8.60
C LEU A 137 -3.29 -0.22 9.67
N LEU A 138 -2.08 -0.64 9.27
CA LEU A 138 -0.92 -0.87 10.14
C LEU A 138 -0.02 0.36 10.28
N ALA A 139 -0.02 1.27 9.31
CA ALA A 139 0.83 2.46 9.30
C ALA A 139 0.06 3.75 8.97
N ASP A 140 0.30 4.81 9.75
CA ASP A 140 -0.26 6.14 9.46
C ASP A 140 0.46 6.78 8.26
N ALA A 141 -0.26 6.95 7.14
CA ALA A 141 0.24 7.60 5.93
C ALA A 141 0.82 9.00 6.19
N ARG A 142 0.29 9.75 7.17
CA ARG A 142 0.81 11.07 7.55
C ARG A 142 2.17 10.98 8.24
N ARG A 143 2.41 9.90 9.01
CA ARG A 143 3.73 9.65 9.60
C ARG A 143 4.70 9.22 8.52
N LEU A 144 4.27 8.43 7.53
CA LEU A 144 5.12 8.03 6.40
C LEU A 144 5.66 9.23 5.62
N LEU A 145 4.81 10.24 5.34
CA LEU A 145 5.22 11.49 4.69
C LEU A 145 6.25 12.28 5.54
N ARG A 146 6.19 12.21 6.87
CA ARG A 146 7.19 12.83 7.75
C ARG A 146 8.52 12.08 7.79
N CYS A 147 8.54 10.82 7.35
CA CYS A 147 9.74 10.00 7.24
C CYS A 147 10.44 10.14 5.87
N LEU A 148 9.91 10.95 4.95
CA LEU A 148 10.54 11.20 3.65
C LEU A 148 11.99 11.71 3.84
N PRO A 149 12.96 11.19 3.07
CA PRO A 149 14.35 11.63 3.17
C PRO A 149 14.47 13.13 2.89
N THR A 150 15.41 13.79 3.58
CA THR A 150 15.66 15.25 3.43
C THR A 150 15.95 15.68 1.99
N ALA A 151 16.38 14.76 1.12
CA ALA A 151 16.53 15.02 -0.30
C ALA A 151 15.21 15.45 -0.98
N LEU A 152 14.09 14.93 -0.49
CA LEU A 152 12.74 15.24 -0.93
C LEU A 152 12.09 16.36 -0.10
N TYR A 153 12.87 17.14 0.67
CA TYR A 153 12.31 18.15 1.59
C TYR A 153 11.37 19.15 0.89
N SER A 154 11.71 19.60 -0.32
CA SER A 154 10.87 20.53 -1.10
C SER A 154 9.54 19.89 -1.51
N MET A 155 9.55 18.63 -1.96
CA MET A 155 8.34 17.89 -2.30
C MET A 155 7.54 17.49 -1.05
N GLY A 156 8.23 17.10 0.01
CA GLY A 156 7.65 16.67 1.29
C GLY A 156 6.99 17.82 2.04
N SER A 157 7.55 19.02 2.00
CA SER A 157 6.93 20.21 2.59
C SER A 157 5.65 20.59 1.84
N VAL A 158 5.68 20.59 0.50
CA VAL A 158 4.49 20.81 -0.33
C VAL A 158 3.43 19.76 -0.03
N ALA A 159 3.78 18.48 0.00
CA ALA A 159 2.83 17.40 0.33
C ALA A 159 2.26 17.54 1.75
N ALA A 160 3.08 17.88 2.74
CA ALA A 160 2.64 18.06 4.13
C ALA A 160 1.71 19.27 4.29
N VAL A 161 2.04 20.38 3.62
CA VAL A 161 1.20 21.58 3.57
C VAL A 161 -0.12 21.26 2.88
N SER A 162 -0.09 20.66 1.70
CA SER A 162 -1.29 20.26 0.95
C SER A 162 -2.18 19.33 1.76
N LEU A 163 -1.60 18.32 2.41
CA LEU A 163 -2.36 17.41 3.26
C LEU A 163 -3.06 18.15 4.40
N THR A 164 -2.35 19.09 5.06
CA THR A 164 -2.93 19.90 6.13
C THR A 164 -4.07 20.78 5.61
N LEU A 165 -3.88 21.46 4.48
CA LEU A 165 -4.89 22.30 3.83
C LEU A 165 -6.12 21.48 3.41
N VAL A 166 -5.94 20.28 2.85
CA VAL A 166 -7.04 19.38 2.49
C VAL A 166 -7.85 18.96 3.70
N GLN A 167 -7.20 18.63 4.83
CA GLN A 167 -7.92 18.30 6.07
C GLN A 167 -8.73 19.50 6.58
N GLN A 168 -8.13 20.70 6.53
CA GLN A 168 -8.81 21.94 6.92
C GLN A 168 -10.01 22.25 6.03
N LEU A 169 -9.87 22.07 4.71
CA LEU A 169 -10.97 22.24 3.75
C LEU A 169 -12.12 21.29 4.05
N GLY A 170 -11.83 20.03 4.40
CA GLY A 170 -12.86 19.09 4.82
C GLY A 170 -13.69 19.58 6.02
N VAL A 171 -13.03 20.20 7.01
CA VAL A 171 -13.70 20.81 8.18
C VAL A 171 -14.51 22.05 7.78
N THR A 172 -13.94 22.96 7.00
CA THR A 172 -14.64 24.15 6.50
C THR A 172 -15.88 23.76 5.70
N LEU A 173 -15.77 22.78 4.79
CA LEU A 173 -16.89 22.30 3.98
C LEU A 173 -18.01 21.72 4.85
N ARG A 174 -17.68 20.94 5.89
CA ARG A 174 -18.68 20.42 6.84
C ARG A 174 -19.38 21.55 7.58
N ARG A 175 -18.63 22.57 8.03
CA ARG A 175 -19.18 23.75 8.72
C ARG A 175 -20.12 24.56 7.81
N ILE A 176 -19.74 24.80 6.56
CA ILE A 176 -20.59 25.50 5.57
C ILE A 176 -21.87 24.72 5.29
N ARG A 177 -21.77 23.39 5.11
CA ARG A 177 -22.94 22.53 4.92
C ARG A 177 -23.87 22.55 6.13
N ALA A 178 -23.33 22.53 7.35
CA ALA A 178 -24.12 22.60 8.58
C ALA A 178 -24.84 23.96 8.72
N ALA A 179 -24.13 25.08 8.52
CA ALA A 179 -24.72 26.42 8.57
C ALA A 179 -25.84 26.61 7.55
N ARG A 180 -25.73 25.98 6.37
CA ARG A 180 -26.80 25.97 5.38
C ARG A 180 -28.03 25.21 5.83
N ARG A 181 -27.85 23.99 6.38
CA ARG A 181 -28.96 23.18 6.89
C ARG A 181 -29.78 23.96 7.92
N LEU A 182 -29.11 24.74 8.77
CA LEU A 182 -29.75 25.63 9.74
C LEU A 182 -30.48 26.83 9.10
N ARG A 183 -30.07 27.25 7.90
CA ARG A 183 -30.72 28.35 7.14
C ARG A 183 -31.87 27.88 6.24
N GLY A 184 -32.22 26.59 6.26
CA GLY A 184 -33.35 26.05 5.48
C GLY A 184 -33.18 26.11 3.96
N ASP A 185 -31.96 26.29 3.46
CA ASP A 185 -31.70 26.48 2.03
C ASP A 185 -31.81 25.16 1.25
N THR A 186 -32.92 25.00 0.51
CA THR A 186 -33.29 23.82 -0.30
C THR A 186 -32.88 23.94 -1.78
N ARG A 187 -32.11 24.97 -2.17
CA ARG A 187 -31.74 25.20 -3.57
C ARG A 187 -30.95 24.03 -4.17
N GLY A 188 -31.21 23.72 -5.45
CA GLY A 188 -30.71 22.54 -6.17
C GLY A 188 -29.19 22.44 -6.34
N ARG A 189 -28.73 21.32 -6.92
CA ARG A 189 -27.29 20.93 -7.04
C ARG A 189 -26.38 22.01 -7.65
N PHE A 190 -26.89 22.85 -8.56
CA PHE A 190 -26.14 23.95 -9.14
C PHE A 190 -25.88 25.11 -8.16
N ALA A 191 -26.85 25.40 -7.28
CA ALA A 191 -26.65 26.38 -6.22
C ALA A 191 -25.57 25.92 -5.23
N LEU A 192 -25.44 24.60 -5.01
CA LEU A 192 -24.42 23.99 -4.14
C LEU A 192 -22.99 24.41 -4.54
N TYR A 193 -22.69 24.49 -5.84
CA TYR A 193 -21.37 24.91 -6.31
C TYR A 193 -21.06 26.35 -5.89
N ARG A 194 -21.95 27.30 -6.20
CA ARG A 194 -21.73 28.72 -5.87
C ARG A 194 -21.69 29.00 -4.37
N THR A 195 -22.45 28.26 -3.58
CA THR A 195 -22.65 28.56 -2.14
C THR A 195 -21.79 27.69 -1.20
N VAL A 196 -21.22 26.58 -1.68
CA VAL A 196 -20.24 25.77 -0.92
C VAL A 196 -18.83 25.93 -1.48
N ALA A 197 -18.66 25.78 -2.80
CA ALA A 197 -17.33 25.74 -3.39
C ALA A 197 -16.67 27.12 -3.39
N VAL A 198 -17.37 28.18 -3.78
CA VAL A 198 -16.80 29.53 -3.83
C VAL A 198 -16.32 30.01 -2.45
N PRO A 199 -17.10 29.93 -1.36
CA PRO A 199 -16.61 30.34 -0.04
C PRO A 199 -15.48 29.45 0.48
N ALA A 200 -15.50 28.15 0.18
CA ALA A 200 -14.44 27.23 0.57
C ALA A 200 -13.13 27.53 -0.18
N LEU A 201 -13.20 27.90 -1.46
CA LEU A 201 -12.04 28.33 -2.24
C LEU A 201 -11.50 29.66 -1.74
N ALA A 202 -12.35 30.63 -1.42
CA ALA A 202 -11.91 31.89 -0.83
C ALA A 202 -11.18 31.66 0.51
N ASP A 203 -11.75 30.87 1.42
CA ASP A 203 -11.08 30.47 2.69
C ASP A 203 -9.78 29.70 2.42
N ALA A 204 -9.71 28.88 1.37
CA ALA A 204 -8.48 28.20 0.97
C ALA A 204 -7.39 29.19 0.53
N PHE A 205 -7.76 30.17 -0.30
CA PHE A 205 -6.86 31.19 -0.82
C PHE A 205 -6.31 32.05 0.31
N ASP A 206 -7.16 32.57 1.20
CA ASP A 206 -6.74 33.37 2.35
C ASP A 206 -5.73 32.62 3.24
N ARG A 207 -6.01 31.34 3.52
CA ARG A 207 -5.08 30.49 4.29
C ARG A 207 -3.78 30.21 3.56
N SER A 208 -3.82 30.02 2.24
CA SER A 208 -2.62 29.79 1.44
C SER A 208 -1.71 31.02 1.42
N VAL A 209 -2.29 32.23 1.33
CA VAL A 209 -1.56 33.51 1.38
C VAL A 209 -0.96 33.72 2.77
N ALA A 210 -1.75 33.51 3.84
CA ALA A 210 -1.26 33.62 5.21
C ALA A 210 -0.13 32.61 5.51
N LEU A 211 -0.26 31.38 5.01
CA LEU A 211 0.78 30.37 5.15
C LEU A 211 2.04 30.73 4.36
N ALA A 212 1.90 31.25 3.14
CA ALA A 212 3.03 31.70 2.33
C ALA A 212 3.82 32.82 3.03
N ALA A 213 3.12 33.84 3.58
CA ALA A 213 3.74 34.91 4.36
C ALA A 213 4.47 34.36 5.61
N ALA A 214 3.86 33.42 6.34
CA ALA A 214 4.49 32.79 7.49
C ALA A 214 5.70 31.91 7.11
N MET A 215 5.67 31.26 5.95
CA MET A 215 6.78 30.46 5.43
C MET A 215 7.96 31.35 5.02
N ASP A 216 7.70 32.47 4.34
CA ASP A 216 8.74 33.43 3.94
C ASP A 216 9.41 34.08 5.17
N ALA A 217 8.62 34.51 6.16
CA ALA A 217 9.14 35.05 7.42
C ALA A 217 10.02 34.05 8.20
N ARG A 218 9.74 32.74 8.09
CA ARG A 218 10.55 31.66 8.67
C ARG A 218 11.75 31.25 7.81
N GLY A 219 11.93 31.88 6.65
CA GLY A 219 13.05 31.61 5.73
C GLY A 219 12.89 30.34 4.90
N TYR A 220 11.68 29.80 4.74
CA TYR A 220 11.43 28.71 3.79
C TYR A 220 11.77 29.17 2.36
N GLY A 221 12.39 28.31 1.56
CA GLY A 221 12.79 28.63 0.18
C GLY A 221 14.21 29.21 0.04
N ARG A 222 14.86 29.64 1.13
CA ARG A 222 16.31 29.87 1.15
C ARG A 222 17.02 28.52 1.14
N GLU A 223 17.22 27.95 -0.05
CA GLU A 223 17.99 26.71 -0.20
C GLU A 223 19.40 26.94 0.38
N ALA A 224 19.80 26.10 1.34
CA ALA A 224 21.20 26.05 1.76
C ALA A 224 22.05 25.80 0.51
N PHE A 225 22.97 26.71 0.20
CA PHE A 225 23.79 26.73 -1.01
C PHE A 225 24.24 25.31 -1.40
N ARG A 226 23.69 24.76 -2.48
CA ARG A 226 24.05 23.43 -2.98
C ARG A 226 24.99 23.60 -4.17
N PRO A 227 26.20 23.02 -4.14
CA PRO A 227 27.04 23.05 -5.33
C PRO A 227 26.36 22.27 -6.45
N ALA A 228 26.33 22.85 -7.66
CA ALA A 228 25.61 22.31 -8.81
C ALA A 228 26.00 20.85 -9.15
N TRP A 229 27.23 20.43 -8.83
CA TRP A 229 27.71 19.07 -9.04
C TRP A 229 26.98 18.05 -8.16
N ARG A 230 26.67 18.36 -6.88
CA ARG A 230 25.91 17.45 -5.99
C ARG A 230 24.48 17.26 -6.47
N ARG A 231 23.87 18.33 -6.99
CA ARG A 231 22.53 18.27 -7.58
C ARG A 231 22.52 17.35 -8.81
N ARG A 232 23.50 17.54 -9.71
CA ARG A 232 23.67 16.68 -10.89
C ARG A 232 23.94 15.22 -10.50
N MET A 233 24.84 14.98 -9.54
CA MET A 233 25.17 13.62 -9.09
C MET A 233 23.99 12.91 -8.42
N SER A 234 23.22 13.62 -7.58
CA SER A 234 21.99 13.07 -6.99
C SER A 234 20.96 12.69 -8.06
N LEU A 235 20.76 13.54 -9.08
CA LEU A 235 19.87 13.24 -10.20
C LEU A 235 20.36 12.05 -11.03
N LEU A 236 21.65 12.01 -11.37
CA LEU A 236 22.25 10.90 -12.12
C LEU A 236 22.13 9.58 -11.36
N LEU A 237 22.41 9.57 -10.06
CA LEU A 237 22.25 8.38 -9.21
C LEU A 237 20.79 7.93 -9.14
N LEU A 238 19.85 8.87 -9.06
CA LEU A 238 18.41 8.55 -9.04
C LEU A 238 17.95 7.95 -10.36
N VAL A 239 18.33 8.56 -11.49
CA VAL A 239 17.98 8.07 -12.83
C VAL A 239 18.64 6.72 -13.10
N ALA A 240 19.93 6.58 -12.84
CA ALA A 240 20.66 5.31 -12.99
C ALA A 240 20.07 4.22 -12.09
N GLY A 241 19.72 4.57 -10.84
CA GLY A 241 19.07 3.66 -9.91
C GLY A 241 17.69 3.20 -10.39
N PHE A 242 16.87 4.13 -10.88
CA PHE A 242 15.55 3.83 -11.44
C PHE A 242 15.64 2.94 -12.69
N VAL A 243 16.54 3.27 -13.63
CA VAL A 243 16.77 2.46 -14.83
C VAL A 243 17.25 1.06 -14.44
N GLY A 244 18.17 0.94 -13.48
CA GLY A 244 18.64 -0.36 -12.97
C GLY A 244 17.53 -1.19 -12.32
N LEU A 245 16.62 -0.55 -11.56
CA LEU A 245 15.46 -1.23 -10.98
C LEU A 245 14.46 -1.70 -12.05
N VAL A 246 14.18 -0.88 -13.07
CA VAL A 246 13.25 -1.23 -14.15
C VAL A 246 13.82 -2.35 -15.00
N LEU A 247 15.07 -2.22 -15.48
CA LEU A 247 15.71 -3.23 -16.31
C LEU A 247 15.97 -4.53 -15.53
N GLY A 248 16.46 -4.43 -14.29
CA GLY A 248 16.68 -5.58 -13.44
C GLY A 248 15.37 -6.30 -13.11
N GLY A 249 14.32 -5.56 -12.75
CA GLY A 249 13.00 -6.10 -12.49
C GLY A 249 12.40 -6.80 -13.72
N TYR A 250 12.46 -6.17 -14.90
CA TYR A 250 11.99 -6.74 -16.15
C TYR A 250 12.72 -8.05 -16.49
N GLN A 251 14.04 -8.10 -16.33
CA GLN A 251 14.81 -9.31 -16.61
C GLN A 251 14.53 -10.44 -15.61
N VAL A 252 14.30 -10.10 -14.34
CA VAL A 252 13.87 -11.09 -13.34
C VAL A 252 12.51 -11.69 -13.71
N LEU A 253 11.61 -10.90 -14.32
CA LEU A 253 10.32 -11.38 -14.85
C LEU A 253 10.50 -12.18 -16.16
N GLY A 254 11.48 -11.84 -16.99
CA GLY A 254 11.75 -12.46 -18.29
C GLY A 254 12.53 -13.78 -18.26
N GLY A 255 12.96 -14.26 -17.08
CA GLY A 255 13.60 -15.58 -16.90
C GLY A 255 15.05 -15.70 -17.40
N ALA A 256 15.61 -14.70 -18.08
CA ALA A 256 16.97 -14.72 -18.60
C ALA A 256 17.99 -14.21 -17.57
N GLY A 257 18.96 -15.04 -17.17
CA GLY A 257 20.12 -14.63 -16.38
C GLY A 257 19.76 -14.06 -15.00
N THR A 258 18.98 -14.81 -14.21
CA THR A 258 18.34 -14.35 -12.96
C THR A 258 19.30 -13.75 -11.94
N TRP A 259 20.51 -14.28 -11.76
CA TRP A 259 21.50 -13.69 -10.85
C TRP A 259 22.01 -12.33 -11.31
N ALA A 260 22.28 -12.18 -12.61
CA ALA A 260 22.69 -10.90 -13.18
C ALA A 260 21.55 -9.88 -13.13
N ALA A 261 20.32 -10.31 -13.39
CA ALA A 261 19.11 -9.49 -13.29
C ALA A 261 18.85 -9.01 -11.85
N MET A 262 19.00 -9.90 -10.85
CA MET A 262 18.93 -9.56 -9.44
C MET A 262 20.06 -8.63 -9.02
N GLY A 263 21.28 -8.87 -9.50
CA GLY A 263 22.43 -7.99 -9.27
C GLY A 263 22.19 -6.58 -9.82
N LEU A 264 21.62 -6.47 -11.03
CA LEU A 264 21.26 -5.20 -11.65
C LEU A 264 20.14 -4.48 -10.87
N ALA A 265 19.10 -5.20 -10.45
CA ALA A 265 18.03 -4.65 -9.63
C ALA A 265 18.53 -4.17 -8.26
N ALA A 266 19.40 -4.96 -7.61
CA ALA A 266 20.02 -4.62 -6.34
C ALA A 266 20.92 -3.39 -6.47
N LEU A 267 21.77 -3.34 -7.51
CA LEU A 267 22.61 -2.19 -7.82
C LEU A 267 21.76 -0.95 -8.11
N GLY A 268 20.68 -1.10 -8.87
CA GLY A 268 19.70 -0.03 -9.09
C GLY A 268 19.11 0.50 -7.78
N GLY A 269 18.72 -0.40 -6.87
CA GLY A 269 18.25 -0.05 -5.53
C GLY A 269 19.31 0.69 -4.71
N VAL A 270 20.56 0.23 -4.72
CA VAL A 270 21.68 0.88 -4.01
C VAL A 270 21.94 2.27 -4.56
N LEU A 271 21.97 2.45 -5.88
CA LEU A 271 22.14 3.76 -6.53
C LEU A 271 20.98 4.71 -6.20
N ALA A 272 19.74 4.20 -6.20
CA ALA A 272 18.56 4.97 -5.80
C ALA A 272 18.66 5.43 -4.33
N ILE A 273 19.10 4.56 -3.42
CA ILE A 273 19.32 4.92 -2.01
C ILE A 273 20.46 5.93 -1.86
N ALA A 274 21.58 5.73 -2.58
CA ALA A 274 22.71 6.64 -2.59
C ALA A 274 22.33 8.03 -3.13
N SER A 275 21.37 8.12 -4.05
CA SER A 275 20.85 9.40 -4.54
C SER A 275 20.29 10.27 -3.40
N PHE A 276 19.67 9.66 -2.39
CA PHE A 276 19.09 10.36 -1.24
C PHE A 276 20.14 10.80 -0.22
N THR A 277 21.24 10.07 -0.07
CA THR A 277 22.34 10.46 0.82
C THR A 277 23.14 11.62 0.23
N VAL A 278 23.40 11.58 -1.09
CA VAL A 278 24.05 12.65 -1.85
C VAL A 278 23.17 13.90 -1.95
N GLY A 279 21.86 13.70 -2.14
CA GLY A 279 20.86 14.75 -2.25
C GLY A 279 20.42 15.38 -0.93
N ARG A 280 20.95 14.91 0.21
CA ARG A 280 20.56 15.37 1.54
C ARG A 280 20.94 16.84 1.74
N ALA A 281 19.94 17.73 1.78
CA ALA A 281 20.18 19.09 2.27
C ALA A 281 20.48 19.07 3.76
N ARG A 282 21.45 19.90 4.19
CA ARG A 282 21.63 20.23 5.60
C ARG A 282 20.61 21.29 6.01
N VAL A 283 19.34 20.91 6.06
CA VAL A 283 18.33 21.74 6.73
C VAL A 283 18.45 21.43 8.22
N ARG A 284 18.83 22.42 9.05
CA ARG A 284 18.80 22.29 10.51
C ARG A 284 17.34 22.41 10.95
N PRO A 285 16.69 21.34 11.46
CA PRO A 285 15.35 21.47 12.01
C PRO A 285 15.43 22.28 13.31
N THR A 286 14.55 23.26 13.50
CA THR A 286 14.54 24.07 14.73
C THR A 286 13.95 23.31 15.91
N THR A 287 12.98 22.42 15.71
CA THR A 287 12.61 21.37 16.69
C THR A 287 11.83 20.26 15.98
N TYR A 288 12.47 19.13 15.66
CA TYR A 288 11.81 17.90 15.22
C TYR A 288 12.30 16.77 16.12
N ARG A 289 11.36 16.04 16.75
CA ARG A 289 11.68 14.76 17.42
C ARG A 289 11.47 13.64 16.41
N PRO A 290 12.52 13.14 15.74
CA PRO A 290 12.38 12.04 14.80
C PRO A 290 11.93 10.78 15.52
N ASP A 291 11.07 10.02 14.86
CA ASP A 291 10.81 8.63 15.23
C ASP A 291 12.12 7.85 15.08
N ARG A 292 12.72 7.45 16.20
CA ARG A 292 13.99 6.72 16.20
C ARG A 292 13.75 5.29 15.73
N TRP A 293 14.48 4.85 14.72
CA TRP A 293 14.56 3.45 14.34
C TRP A 293 15.17 2.63 15.49
N ARG A 294 14.51 1.55 15.92
CA ARG A 294 15.00 0.66 16.98
C ARG A 294 14.98 -0.79 16.52
N LEU A 295 15.39 -1.70 17.39
CA LEU A 295 15.47 -3.13 17.09
C LEU A 295 14.14 -3.76 16.63
N PRO A 296 12.97 -3.43 17.23
CA PRO A 296 11.69 -3.99 16.76
C PRO A 296 11.36 -3.62 15.31
N GLU A 297 11.73 -2.42 14.85
CA GLU A 297 11.55 -2.00 13.45
C GLU A 297 12.38 -2.88 12.51
N SER A 298 13.65 -3.10 12.83
CA SER A 298 14.51 -4.00 12.06
C SER A 298 14.00 -5.44 12.07
N ALA A 299 13.50 -5.92 13.22
CA ALA A 299 12.97 -7.27 13.36
C ALA A 299 11.72 -7.50 12.49
N VAL A 300 10.80 -6.53 12.43
CA VAL A 300 9.63 -6.58 11.53
C VAL A 300 10.06 -6.55 10.07
N VAL A 301 11.02 -5.70 9.71
CA VAL A 301 11.56 -5.65 8.34
C VAL A 301 12.18 -6.99 7.96
N LEU A 302 13.02 -7.57 8.82
CA LEU A 302 13.65 -8.87 8.57
C LEU A 302 12.63 -10.00 8.50
N ALA A 303 11.60 -9.99 9.34
CA ALA A 303 10.52 -10.95 9.30
C ALA A 303 9.75 -10.93 7.97
N GLY A 304 9.74 -9.82 7.22
CA GLY A 304 9.17 -9.77 5.87
C GLY A 304 10.19 -10.04 4.77
N LEU A 305 11.40 -9.48 4.91
CA LEU A 305 12.44 -9.53 3.89
C LEU A 305 13.03 -10.93 3.72
N ILE A 306 13.35 -11.63 4.82
CA ILE A 306 13.90 -12.98 4.77
C ILE A 306 12.97 -13.93 4.01
N PRO A 307 11.67 -14.04 4.35
CA PRO A 307 10.79 -14.92 3.60
C PRO A 307 10.54 -14.44 2.17
N ALA A 308 10.46 -13.13 1.89
CA ALA A 308 10.33 -12.66 0.51
C ALA A 308 11.54 -13.05 -0.36
N VAL A 309 12.76 -12.94 0.18
CA VAL A 309 13.97 -13.36 -0.54
C VAL A 309 13.96 -14.87 -0.75
N ALA A 310 13.65 -15.67 0.28
CA ALA A 310 13.54 -17.12 0.14
C ALA A 310 12.48 -17.52 -0.90
N TYR A 311 11.32 -16.86 -0.89
CA TYR A 311 10.23 -17.07 -1.84
C TYR A 311 10.64 -16.75 -3.29
N VAL A 312 11.36 -15.65 -3.49
CA VAL A 312 11.90 -15.27 -4.80
C VAL A 312 12.95 -16.29 -5.27
N VAL A 313 13.79 -16.80 -4.37
CA VAL A 313 14.78 -17.85 -4.70
C VAL A 313 14.06 -19.13 -5.13
N ILE A 314 13.04 -19.58 -4.39
CA ILE A 314 12.21 -20.75 -4.77
C ILE A 314 11.58 -20.53 -6.14
N SER A 315 10.98 -19.36 -6.38
CA SER A 315 10.36 -18.98 -7.66
C SER A 315 11.33 -19.03 -8.84
N ILE A 316 12.61 -18.75 -8.62
CA ILE A 316 13.64 -18.74 -9.64
C ILE A 316 14.21 -20.15 -9.86
N SER A 317 14.40 -20.91 -8.78
CA SER A 317 14.95 -22.26 -8.84
C SER A 317 13.98 -23.26 -9.47
N ASP A 318 12.68 -23.13 -9.19
CA ASP A 318 11.63 -23.96 -9.77
C ASP A 318 10.37 -23.13 -10.05
N PRO A 319 10.22 -22.60 -11.28
CA PRO A 319 9.06 -21.79 -11.66
C PRO A 319 7.72 -22.53 -11.55
N GLY A 320 7.72 -23.86 -11.68
CA GLY A 320 6.51 -24.69 -11.58
C GLY A 320 6.05 -24.89 -10.14
N ALA A 321 6.98 -24.84 -9.18
CA ALA A 321 6.71 -25.13 -7.77
C ALA A 321 5.77 -24.15 -7.06
N LEU A 322 5.53 -22.96 -7.63
CA LEU A 322 4.66 -21.92 -7.04
C LEU A 322 3.44 -21.60 -7.91
N SER A 323 3.30 -22.30 -9.04
CA SER A 323 2.20 -22.10 -9.99
C SER A 323 1.66 -23.48 -10.38
N PRO A 324 0.92 -24.15 -9.47
CA PRO A 324 0.35 -25.46 -9.77
C PRO A 324 -0.58 -25.37 -10.98
N PRO A 325 -0.73 -26.47 -11.74
CA PRO A 325 -1.64 -26.50 -12.88
C PRO A 325 -3.06 -26.12 -12.44
N ALA A 326 -3.78 -25.41 -13.31
CA ALA A 326 -5.13 -24.95 -13.03
C ALA A 326 -6.16 -26.08 -13.22
N ASN A 327 -5.98 -27.20 -12.53
CA ASN A 327 -6.87 -28.36 -12.51
C ASN A 327 -7.32 -28.67 -11.06
N LEU A 328 -8.24 -29.62 -10.92
CA LEU A 328 -8.77 -30.01 -9.59
C LEU A 328 -7.69 -30.53 -8.65
N ASP A 329 -6.72 -31.28 -9.16
CA ASP A 329 -5.62 -31.82 -8.35
C ASP A 329 -4.69 -30.69 -7.86
N GLY A 330 -4.39 -29.72 -8.72
CA GLY A 330 -3.57 -28.55 -8.39
C GLY A 330 -4.20 -27.57 -7.39
N LEU A 331 -5.48 -27.72 -7.04
CA LEU A 331 -6.12 -26.89 -6.00
C LEU A 331 -5.68 -27.25 -4.58
N LEU A 332 -5.33 -28.52 -4.36
CA LEU A 332 -4.93 -29.05 -3.05
C LEU A 332 -3.41 -29.31 -2.96
N GLU A 333 -2.73 -29.37 -4.11
CA GLU A 333 -1.28 -29.39 -4.13
C GLU A 333 -0.72 -28.02 -3.76
N THR A 334 -0.01 -27.97 -2.64
CA THR A 334 0.71 -26.78 -2.20
C THR A 334 2.14 -27.13 -1.86
N ASN A 335 3.06 -26.24 -2.24
CA ASN A 335 4.44 -26.34 -1.84
C ASN A 335 4.59 -26.03 -0.35
N ILE A 336 4.80 -27.07 0.45
CA ILE A 336 4.96 -26.99 1.91
C ILE A 336 6.12 -26.06 2.30
N LEU A 337 7.20 -26.04 1.52
CA LEU A 337 8.35 -25.19 1.79
C LEU A 337 7.98 -23.71 1.58
N ALA A 338 7.25 -23.39 0.50
CA ALA A 338 6.76 -22.04 0.24
C ALA A 338 5.78 -21.56 1.33
N ALA A 339 4.88 -22.44 1.78
CA ALA A 339 3.99 -22.18 2.90
C ALA A 339 4.77 -21.91 4.21
N ALA A 340 5.72 -22.79 4.55
CA ALA A 340 6.57 -22.59 5.73
C ALA A 340 7.34 -21.26 5.70
N VAL A 341 7.78 -20.82 4.51
CA VAL A 341 8.42 -19.52 4.32
C VAL A 341 7.44 -18.37 4.58
N ILE A 342 6.20 -18.43 4.08
CA ILE A 342 5.18 -17.38 4.34
C ILE A 342 4.87 -17.29 5.84
N LEU A 343 4.78 -18.41 6.56
CA LEU A 343 4.56 -18.42 8.01
C LEU A 343 5.61 -17.64 8.82
N ILE A 344 6.86 -17.56 8.35
CA ILE A 344 7.91 -16.76 9.01
C ILE A 344 7.49 -15.29 9.09
N ALA A 345 6.73 -14.78 8.13
CA ALA A 345 6.25 -13.41 8.14
C ALA A 345 5.31 -13.09 9.32
N VAL A 346 4.65 -14.10 9.91
CA VAL A 346 3.82 -13.96 11.11
C VAL A 346 4.64 -13.48 12.31
N LEU A 347 5.95 -13.77 12.35
CA LEU A 347 6.84 -13.33 13.42
C LEU A 347 6.88 -11.80 13.60
N ALA A 348 6.49 -11.02 12.57
CA ALA A 348 6.34 -9.57 12.71
C ALA A 348 5.33 -9.17 13.81
N VAL A 349 4.34 -10.01 14.12
CA VAL A 349 3.33 -9.76 15.15
C VAL A 349 3.93 -9.76 16.56
N PRO A 350 4.56 -10.86 17.04
CA PRO A 350 5.20 -10.85 18.36
C PRO A 350 6.43 -9.94 18.44
N LEU A 351 7.15 -9.73 17.33
CA LEU A 351 8.34 -8.87 17.29
C LEU A 351 8.00 -7.36 17.32
N SER A 352 6.78 -6.98 16.91
CA SER A 352 6.31 -5.61 16.99
C SER A 352 5.80 -5.26 18.39
N PRO A 353 6.05 -4.05 18.90
CA PRO A 353 5.53 -3.61 20.19
C PRO A 353 3.99 -3.45 20.13
N PRO A 354 3.29 -3.64 21.26
CA PRO A 354 1.85 -3.44 21.30
C PRO A 354 1.48 -1.98 21.03
N VAL A 355 0.36 -1.79 20.31
CA VAL A 355 -0.19 -0.46 20.05
C VAL A 355 -0.72 0.09 21.39
N PRO A 356 -0.38 1.33 21.79
CA PRO A 356 -0.92 1.91 23.01
C PRO A 356 -2.44 2.01 22.89
N LEU A 357 -3.16 1.33 23.79
CA LEU A 357 -4.60 1.53 23.95
C LEU A 357 -4.82 3.00 24.28
N GLY A 358 -5.63 3.68 23.46
CA GLY A 358 -5.99 5.06 23.71
C GLY A 358 -6.57 5.21 25.11
N LYS A 359 -6.19 6.27 25.83
CA LYS A 359 -6.80 6.69 27.09
C LYS A 359 -8.25 7.17 26.86
N GLU A 360 -9.12 6.36 26.28
CA GLU A 360 -10.56 6.64 26.25
C GLU A 360 -11.28 6.15 27.51
N THR A 361 -10.63 5.32 28.35
CA THR A 361 -11.24 4.77 29.58
C THR A 361 -11.13 5.67 30.82
N ARG A 362 -10.58 6.89 30.73
CA ARG A 362 -10.45 7.79 31.91
C ARG A 362 -11.39 9.00 31.94
N MET A 363 -12.17 9.25 30.87
CA MET A 363 -13.17 10.32 30.85
C MET A 363 -14.62 9.85 31.06
N ALA A 364 -14.85 8.54 31.20
CA ALA A 364 -16.16 7.96 31.48
C ALA A 364 -16.38 7.59 32.96
N ALA A 365 -15.63 8.21 33.89
CA ALA A 365 -16.08 8.27 35.27
C ALA A 365 -16.93 9.54 35.40
N PRO A 366 -18.25 9.45 35.64
CA PRO A 366 -19.00 10.64 35.99
C PRO A 366 -18.37 11.19 37.27
N SER A 367 -17.94 12.45 37.24
CA SER A 367 -17.68 13.21 38.44
C SER A 367 -18.97 13.23 39.25
N GLN A 368 -19.13 12.28 40.17
CA GLN A 368 -20.13 12.39 41.21
C GLN A 368 -19.78 13.65 41.99
N GLY A 369 -20.60 14.69 41.82
CA GLY A 369 -20.54 15.88 42.63
C GLY A 369 -20.75 15.46 44.09
N ALA A 370 -19.79 15.82 44.95
CA ALA A 370 -20.02 15.84 46.38
C ALA A 370 -20.82 17.12 46.69
N PRO A 371 -21.96 17.03 47.40
CA PRO A 371 -22.65 18.20 47.91
C PRO A 371 -21.93 18.71 49.17
N ALA A 372 -21.68 20.01 49.22
CA ALA A 372 -21.61 20.80 50.44
C ALA A 372 -22.22 22.17 50.15
#